data_AF-A0A931RWZ8-F1
#
_entry.id   AF-A0A931RWZ8-F1
#
_cell.length_a   1.000
_cell.length_b   1.000
_cell.length_c   1.000
_cell.angle_alpha   90.00
_cell.angle_beta   90.00
_cell.angle_gamma   90.00
#
_symmetry.space_group_name_H-M   'P 1'
#
loop_
_entity.id
_entity.type
_entity.pdbx_description
1 polymer ?
#
loop_
_entity_poly.entity_id
_entity_poly.type
_entity_poly.pdbx_seq_one_letter_code
_entity_poly.pdbx_strand_id
1 'polypeptide(L)'
;MFGLRLGSPKKSLQTLLNCGLDVPEGLPQEILSFGKKALKPLAAIMLDKKLHNAEWPKGWAPIHAMYLLGALGEPDALPYFEKLFSLDLDDGFSDFITEDGPAILAGLGPGAISGIKRLARLKSLDPFN
;
A
#
# COMPACT_ATOMS: atom_id res chain seq x y z
N MET A 1 0.85 28.59 -6.84
CA MET A 1 1.85 27.60 -7.29
C MET A 1 2.74 27.26 -6.10
N PHE A 2 2.47 26.16 -5.39
CA PHE A 2 3.38 25.68 -4.36
C PHE A 2 4.40 24.76 -5.01
N GLY A 3 5.66 25.19 -5.06
CA GLY A 3 6.75 24.35 -5.54
C GLY A 3 6.99 23.23 -4.55
N LEU A 4 6.58 22.01 -4.90
CA LEU A 4 6.97 20.80 -4.18
C LEU A 4 8.51 20.73 -4.20
N ARG A 5 9.10 20.92 -3.03
CA ARG A 5 10.54 20.77 -2.83
C ARG A 5 10.82 19.27 -2.89
N LEU A 6 11.04 18.73 -4.09
CA LEU A 6 11.26 17.30 -4.31
C LEU A 6 12.44 16.83 -3.43
N GLY A 7 12.14 16.09 -2.37
CA GLY A 7 13.13 15.36 -1.60
C GLY A 7 13.65 14.18 -2.40
N SER A 8 14.73 13.55 -1.90
CA SER A 8 15.16 12.28 -2.49
C SER A 8 14.13 11.19 -2.14
N PRO A 9 13.88 10.20 -3.03
CA PRO A 9 12.91 9.13 -2.76
C PRO A 9 13.12 8.43 -1.42
N LYS A 10 14.40 8.24 -1.04
CA LYS A 10 14.77 7.67 0.25
C LYS A 10 14.27 8.51 1.43
N LYS A 11 14.36 9.84 1.34
CA LYS A 11 13.91 10.75 2.40
C LYS A 11 12.39 10.72 2.52
N SER A 12 11.65 10.79 1.41
CA SER A 12 10.18 10.79 1.42
C SER A 12 9.63 9.47 1.98
N LEU A 13 10.24 8.33 1.62
CA LEU A 13 9.90 7.02 2.20
C LEU A 13 10.25 6.94 3.69
N GLN A 14 11.37 7.53 4.12
CA GLN A 14 11.71 7.60 5.53
C GLN A 14 10.68 8.45 6.30
N THR A 15 10.19 9.54 5.73
CA THR A 15 9.11 10.32 6.33
C THR A 15 7.83 9.49 6.45
N LEU A 16 7.45 8.75 5.40
CA LEU A 16 6.29 7.85 5.41
C LEU A 16 6.36 6.81 6.54
N LEU A 17 7.56 6.27 6.82
CA LEU A 17 7.78 5.31 7.89
C LEU A 17 7.57 5.87 9.31
N ASN A 18 7.64 7.19 9.49
CA ASN A 18 7.65 7.81 10.83
C ASN A 18 6.52 8.81 11.06
N CYS A 19 5.68 9.11 10.07
CA CYS A 19 4.63 10.13 10.19
C CYS A 19 3.42 9.69 11.02
N GLY A 20 3.22 8.38 11.24
CA GLY A 20 2.04 7.89 11.92
C GLY A 20 0.76 8.34 11.21
N LEU A 21 -0.25 8.80 11.94
CA LEU A 21 -1.48 9.36 11.36
C LEU A 21 -1.28 10.73 10.71
N ASP A 22 -0.26 11.49 11.14
CA ASP A 22 -0.03 12.86 10.70
C ASP A 22 0.82 12.87 9.42
N VAL A 23 0.25 12.37 8.32
CA VAL A 23 0.91 12.35 7.01
C VAL A 23 1.15 13.80 6.54
N PRO A 24 2.42 14.23 6.32
CA PRO A 24 2.71 15.59 5.91
C PRO A 24 2.04 15.97 4.59
N GLU A 25 1.53 17.20 4.53
CA GLU A 25 0.95 17.75 3.31
C GLU A 25 1.96 17.67 2.15
N GLY A 26 1.52 17.18 0.99
CA GLY A 26 2.35 17.05 -0.20
C GLY A 26 3.23 15.80 -0.25
N LEU A 27 3.43 15.08 0.87
CA LEU A 27 4.24 13.84 0.88
C LEU A 27 3.66 12.76 -0.07
N PRO A 28 2.34 12.51 -0.10
CA PRO A 28 1.77 11.57 -1.07
C PRO A 28 2.08 11.96 -2.52
N GLN A 29 1.88 13.23 -2.88
CA GLN A 29 2.12 13.72 -4.23
C GLN A 29 3.61 13.65 -4.60
N GLU A 30 4.50 13.93 -3.66
CA GLU A 30 5.93 13.77 -3.84
C GLU A 30 6.30 12.30 -4.11
N ILE A 31 5.80 11.36 -3.31
CA ILE A 31 6.07 9.92 -3.52
C ILE A 31 5.51 9.44 -4.86
N LEU A 32 4.27 9.83 -5.19
CA LEU A 32 3.62 9.47 -6.46
C LEU A 32 4.37 10.07 -7.66
N SER A 33 5.00 11.24 -7.52
CA SER A 33 5.80 11.85 -8.59
C SER A 33 7.00 11.01 -9.02
N PHE A 34 7.43 10.04 -8.21
CA PHE A 34 8.48 9.08 -8.59
C PHE A 34 7.99 7.99 -9.57
N GLY A 35 6.67 7.87 -9.77
CA GLY A 35 6.05 6.91 -10.69
C GLY A 35 6.43 5.46 -10.35
N LYS A 36 6.67 4.63 -11.39
CA LYS A 36 7.08 3.23 -11.24
C LYS A 36 8.28 2.99 -10.31
N LYS A 37 9.14 3.99 -10.08
CA LYS A 37 10.27 3.86 -9.14
C LYS A 37 9.82 3.72 -7.68
N ALA A 38 8.62 4.19 -7.33
CA ALA A 38 8.04 4.05 -5.98
C ALA A 38 7.43 2.65 -5.73
N LEU A 39 7.13 1.88 -6.78
CA LEU A 39 6.41 0.61 -6.69
C LEU A 39 7.12 -0.41 -5.79
N LYS A 40 8.39 -0.73 -6.07
CA LYS A 40 9.13 -1.71 -5.25
C LYS A 40 9.35 -1.25 -3.80
N PRO A 41 9.77 0.01 -3.54
CA PRO A 41 9.91 0.48 -2.17
C PRO A 41 8.59 0.49 -1.37
N LEU A 42 7.48 0.92 -1.97
CA LEU A 42 6.17 0.91 -1.31
C LEU A 42 5.69 -0.52 -1.05
N ALA A 43 5.86 -1.42 -2.02
CA ALA A 43 5.55 -2.84 -1.83
C ALA A 43 6.39 -3.47 -0.72
N ALA A 44 7.66 -3.08 -0.57
CA ALA A 44 8.50 -3.55 0.52
C ALA A 44 7.99 -3.10 1.90
N ILE A 45 7.51 -1.84 2.02
CA ILE A 45 6.90 -1.32 3.26
C ILE A 45 5.60 -2.07 3.56
N MET A 46 4.71 -2.19 2.56
CA MET A 46 3.42 -2.88 2.69
C MET A 46 3.57 -4.33 3.15
N LEU A 47 4.62 -5.03 2.70
CA LEU A 47 4.84 -6.45 2.99
C LEU A 47 5.75 -6.71 4.21
N ASP A 48 6.23 -5.67 4.88
CA ASP A 48 7.13 -5.84 6.03
C ASP A 48 6.35 -6.25 7.28
N LYS A 49 6.42 -7.54 7.60
CA LYS A 49 5.82 -8.11 8.83
C LYS A 49 6.28 -7.42 10.10
N LYS A 50 7.51 -6.88 10.15
CA LYS A 50 7.98 -6.15 11.34
C LYS A 50 7.25 -4.83 11.51
N LEU A 51 6.85 -4.17 10.41
CA LEU A 51 6.07 -2.95 10.48
C LEU A 51 4.63 -3.24 10.89
N HIS A 52 4.02 -4.31 10.38
CA HIS A 52 2.69 -4.75 10.84
C HIS A 52 2.64 -5.00 12.35
N ASN A 53 3.69 -5.61 12.92
CA ASN A 53 3.80 -5.86 14.36
C ASN A 53 4.45 -4.70 15.15
N ALA A 54 4.75 -3.56 14.52
CA ALA A 54 5.42 -2.46 15.18
C ALA A 54 4.42 -1.57 15.92
N GLU A 55 4.84 -1.07 17.08
CA GLU A 55 4.12 0.00 17.75
C GLU A 55 4.09 1.31 16.92
N TRP A 56 3.22 2.21 17.34
CA TRP A 56 3.13 3.55 16.79
C TRP A 56 4.47 4.31 16.91
N PRO A 57 4.81 5.14 15.90
CA PRO A 57 4.04 5.47 14.69
C PRO A 57 4.23 4.50 13.51
N LYS A 58 5.16 3.53 13.61
CA LYS A 58 5.62 2.72 12.47
C LYS A 58 4.58 1.74 11.95
N GLY A 59 3.69 1.27 12.83
CA GLY A 59 2.57 0.39 12.48
C GLY A 59 1.64 0.95 11.39
N TRP A 60 1.58 2.28 11.21
CA TRP A 60 0.76 2.89 10.15
C TRP A 60 1.38 2.81 8.76
N ALA A 61 2.69 2.61 8.65
CA ALA A 61 3.39 2.72 7.38
C ALA A 61 2.92 1.72 6.30
N PRO A 62 2.61 0.44 6.62
CA PRO A 62 2.06 -0.50 5.64
C PRO A 62 0.72 -0.05 5.06
N ILE A 63 -0.17 0.49 5.91
CA ILE A 63 -1.48 1.03 5.50
C ILE A 63 -1.29 2.19 4.52
N HIS A 64 -0.43 3.15 4.86
CA HIS A 64 -0.13 4.27 3.97
C HIS A 64 0.48 3.81 2.64
N ALA A 65 1.35 2.81 2.68
CA ALA A 65 1.94 2.24 1.47
C ALA A 65 0.89 1.58 0.56
N MET A 66 -0.14 0.94 1.12
CA MET A 66 -1.25 0.38 0.34
C MET A 66 -2.02 1.46 -0.40
N TYR A 67 -2.43 2.53 0.28
CA TYR A 67 -3.10 3.66 -0.37
C TYR A 67 -2.26 4.28 -1.47
N LEU A 68 -0.95 4.46 -1.24
CA LEU A 68 -0.04 5.00 -2.25
C LEU A 68 0.15 4.06 -3.44
N LEU A 69 0.18 2.74 -3.25
CA LEU A 69 0.22 1.76 -4.33
C LEU A 69 -1.06 1.78 -5.17
N GLY A 70 -2.22 1.88 -4.51
CA GLY A 70 -3.51 2.09 -5.18
C GLY A 70 -3.51 3.37 -6.00
N ALA A 71 -3.10 4.49 -5.40
CA ALA A 71 -3.05 5.79 -6.05
C ALA A 71 -2.00 5.90 -7.17
N LEU A 72 -0.97 5.04 -7.18
CA LEU A 72 0.02 4.99 -8.25
C LEU A 72 -0.60 4.53 -9.59
N GLY A 73 -1.71 3.78 -9.54
CA GLY A 73 -2.42 3.33 -10.73
C GLY A 73 -1.63 2.35 -11.60
N GLU A 74 -0.72 1.59 -11.00
CA GLU A 74 0.17 0.65 -11.69
C GLU A 74 -0.33 -0.79 -11.50
N PRO A 75 -0.81 -1.48 -12.57
CA PRO A 75 -1.28 -2.86 -12.48
C PRO A 75 -0.23 -3.85 -11.98
N ASP A 76 1.05 -3.53 -12.19
CA ASP A 76 2.19 -4.32 -11.71
C ASP A 76 2.28 -4.38 -10.17
N ALA A 77 1.48 -3.59 -9.45
CA ALA A 77 1.38 -3.67 -8.00
C ALA A 77 0.52 -4.86 -7.53
N LEU A 78 -0.38 -5.38 -8.37
CA LEU A 78 -1.33 -6.42 -7.99
C LEU A 78 -0.67 -7.66 -7.36
N PRO A 79 0.43 -8.23 -7.89
CA PRO A 79 1.09 -9.39 -7.28
C PRO A 79 1.57 -9.15 -5.84
N TYR A 80 1.84 -7.91 -5.44
CA TYR A 80 2.18 -7.60 -4.05
C TYR A 80 0.96 -7.64 -3.14
N PHE A 81 -0.22 -7.23 -3.63
CA PHE A 81 -1.47 -7.41 -2.88
C PHE A 81 -1.83 -8.88 -2.74
N GLU A 82 -1.63 -9.71 -3.79
CA GLU A 82 -1.83 -11.17 -3.68
C GLU A 82 -0.95 -11.76 -2.58
N LYS A 83 0.31 -11.33 -2.52
CA LYS A 83 1.22 -11.73 -1.45
C LYS A 83 0.77 -11.23 -0.08
N LEU A 84 0.27 -9.99 0.02
CA LEU A 84 -0.26 -9.44 1.27
C LEU A 84 -1.40 -10.31 1.82
N PHE A 85 -2.35 -10.71 0.97
CA PHE A 85 -3.49 -11.55 1.37
C PHE A 85 -3.10 -12.96 1.81
N SER A 86 -1.89 -13.42 1.48
CA SER A 86 -1.33 -14.69 1.96
C SER A 86 -0.58 -14.56 3.28
N LEU A 87 -0.42 -13.35 3.82
CA LEU A 87 0.24 -13.14 5.09
C LEU A 87 -0.73 -13.40 6.24
N ASP A 88 -0.27 -14.19 7.21
CA ASP A 88 -0.85 -14.28 8.53
C ASP A 88 -0.57 -12.98 9.29
N LEU A 89 -1.57 -12.09 9.34
CA LEU A 89 -1.55 -10.76 9.94
C LEU A 89 -2.61 -10.71 11.05
N ASP A 90 -2.49 -9.77 11.98
CA ASP A 90 -3.47 -9.64 13.06
C ASP A 90 -4.88 -9.27 12.54
N ASP A 91 -5.88 -9.54 13.39
CA ASP A 91 -7.30 -9.32 13.08
C ASP A 91 -7.60 -7.86 12.70
N GLY A 92 -6.94 -6.89 13.35
CA GLY A 92 -7.18 -5.47 13.09
C GLY A 92 -6.75 -5.05 11.68
N PHE A 93 -5.66 -5.64 11.17
CA PHE A 93 -5.24 -5.42 9.80
C PHE A 93 -6.13 -6.18 8.79
N SER A 94 -6.64 -7.35 9.16
CA SER A 94 -7.60 -8.10 8.34
C SER A 94 -8.91 -7.31 8.12
N ASP A 95 -9.39 -6.63 9.16
CA ASP A 95 -10.57 -5.75 9.07
C ASP A 95 -10.31 -4.59 8.09
N PHE A 96 -9.16 -3.91 8.24
CA PHE A 96 -8.77 -2.84 7.31
C PHE A 96 -8.72 -3.30 5.84
N ILE A 97 -8.11 -4.47 5.56
CA ILE A 97 -8.09 -5.02 4.20
C ILE A 97 -9.51 -5.23 3.68
N THR A 98 -10.41 -5.72 4.52
CA THR A 98 -11.78 -6.03 4.12
C THR A 98 -12.60 -4.76 3.84
N GLU A 99 -12.37 -3.70 4.61
CA GLU A 99 -13.07 -2.42 4.48
C GLU A 99 -12.52 -1.56 3.32
N ASP A 100 -11.20 -1.34 3.27
CA ASP A 100 -10.57 -0.40 2.34
C ASP A 100 -9.93 -1.05 1.12
N GLY A 101 -9.60 -2.35 1.21
CA GLY A 101 -8.92 -3.10 0.16
C GLY A 101 -9.60 -3.02 -1.21
N PRO A 102 -10.94 -3.15 -1.33
CA PRO A 102 -11.61 -3.03 -2.62
C PRO A 102 -11.39 -1.67 -3.31
N ALA A 103 -11.44 -0.57 -2.55
CA ALA A 103 -11.22 0.77 -3.09
C ALA A 103 -9.76 0.97 -3.52
N ILE A 104 -8.81 0.47 -2.72
CA ILE A 104 -7.38 0.52 -3.04
C ILE A 104 -7.07 -0.30 -4.31
N LEU A 105 -7.60 -1.52 -4.42
CA LEU A 105 -7.44 -2.38 -5.59
C LEU A 105 -8.04 -1.75 -6.85
N ALA A 106 -9.19 -1.06 -6.73
CA ALA A 106 -9.76 -0.31 -7.85
C ALA A 106 -8.84 0.81 -8.34
N GLY A 107 -8.06 1.42 -7.43
CA GLY A 107 -7.06 2.43 -7.74
C GLY A 107 -5.96 1.98 -8.70
N LEU A 108 -5.63 0.67 -8.73
CA LEU A 108 -4.61 0.10 -9.64
C LEU A 108 -4.96 0.27 -11.13
N GLY A 109 -6.19 0.66 -11.43
CA GLY A 109 -6.63 1.05 -12.75
C GLY A 109 -7.05 -0.13 -13.64
N PRO A 110 -7.50 0.17 -14.88
CA PRO A 110 -8.15 -0.81 -15.75
C PRO A 110 -7.29 -2.04 -16.09
N GLY A 111 -5.97 -1.88 -16.15
CA GLY A 111 -5.05 -2.98 -16.43
C GLY A 111 -5.05 -4.08 -15.36
N ALA A 112 -5.46 -3.77 -14.13
CA ALA A 112 -5.52 -4.73 -13.03
C ALA A 112 -6.85 -5.51 -12.96
N ILE A 113 -7.91 -5.05 -13.63
CA ILE A 113 -9.28 -5.59 -13.47
C ILE A 113 -9.35 -7.11 -13.71
N SER A 114 -8.70 -7.61 -14.77
CA SER A 114 -8.71 -9.05 -15.07
C SER A 114 -8.04 -9.87 -13.95
N GLY A 115 -6.96 -9.34 -13.36
CA GLY A 115 -6.30 -9.97 -12.22
C GLY A 115 -7.13 -9.90 -10.94
N ILE A 116 -7.76 -8.75 -10.66
CA ILE A 116 -8.67 -8.59 -9.51
C ILE A 116 -9.86 -9.55 -9.61
N LYS A 117 -10.46 -9.69 -10.80
CA LYS A 117 -11.53 -10.69 -11.05
C LYS A 117 -11.08 -12.13 -10.83
N ARG A 118 -9.80 -12.43 -11.10
CA ARG A 118 -9.21 -13.74 -10.78
C ARG A 118 -9.13 -13.93 -9.27
N LEU A 119 -8.62 -12.94 -8.53
CA LEU A 119 -8.48 -13.00 -7.07
C LEU A 119 -9.82 -13.22 -6.37
N ALA A 120 -10.87 -12.51 -6.80
CA ALA A 120 -12.22 -12.65 -6.24
C ALA A 120 -12.83 -14.06 -6.40
N ARG A 121 -12.23 -14.94 -7.21
CA ARG A 121 -12.67 -16.33 -7.41
C ARG A 121 -11.82 -17.34 -6.63
N LEU A 122 -10.74 -16.91 -5.99
CA LEU A 122 -9.85 -17.81 -5.26
C LEU A 122 -10.49 -18.15 -3.91
N LYS A 123 -11.05 -19.35 -3.80
CA LYS A 123 -11.56 -19.89 -2.53
C LYS A 123 -10.48 -20.02 -1.46
N SER A 124 -9.21 -20.16 -1.84
CA SER A 124 -8.08 -20.21 -0.91
C SER A 124 -7.83 -18.88 -0.18
N LEU A 125 -8.50 -17.79 -0.58
CA LEU A 125 -8.47 -16.50 0.11
C LEU A 125 -9.66 -16.30 1.05
N ASP A 126 -10.59 -17.26 1.11
CA ASP A 126 -11.70 -17.26 2.06
C ASP A 126 -11.30 -18.08 3.29
N PRO A 127 -10.93 -17.43 4.41
CA PRO A 127 -10.49 -18.14 5.62
C PRO A 127 -11.63 -18.91 6.30
N PHE A 128 -12.87 -18.76 5.84
CA PHE A 128 -14.06 -19.43 6.38
C PHE A 128 -14.58 -20.58 5.49
N ASN A 129 -13.91 -20.89 4.37
CA ASN A 129 -14.25 -22.05 3.51
C ASN A 129 -13.74 -23.38 4.06
#